data_AF-A0A929ZN38-F1
#
_entry.id   AF-A0A929ZN38-F1
#
_cell.length_a   1.000
_cell.length_b   1.000
_cell.length_c   1.000
_cell.angle_alpha   90.00
_cell.angle_beta   90.00
_cell.angle_gamma   90.00
#
_symmetry.space_group_name_H-M   'P 1'
#
loop_
_entity.id
_entity.type
_entity.pdbx_description
1 polymer ?
#
loop_
_entity_poly.entity_id
_entity_poly.type
_entity_poly.pdbx_seq_one_letter_code
_entity_poly.pdbx_strand_id
1 'polypeptide(L)'
;MIQSNYQNAVNTLKEKTQLLQESTDRKVILQKQYDDAQISYFANQAGLLALRLTKGEPCPVCGSLEHPRPASHSNKLVTEEEINQYKKKVDQAEKEYQITSKACADASLKMNTLQNELELVLKSVTEETVSFEDVQLFIDEHTVQLKKEEKEISTRIKQLQQQSKHYQELQKMIPQLQQKLTAISEEVSQNQIAQTKLSVEYEQLQKQVQEITTKLKYTSETEAKNRISMITKQILEYQQQINRLESESKLAMDELVYVSAQIDMLKGKVSSSIDEIPNQQKQLKILQTEIENLQVQQEEILKCIHNTEMYESDAQDTKKKIVSESDAYQIKLSRYSSLKELADVAMGNGRSSKEKITLQEYVQIAYLDRMIHKANERYLSMSNQQYQLVRSAGTKDKRSHEALDLDAIDFSNGSIRPVSSLSGGESFIASLALALGMSDEIQSQAGGIQIDTMFIDEGFGTLDQDSLNNAIQTLTNLSGENRLVGIISHVKELKERIHKGIIVTKDLHGSHGSIAKVIKEE
;
A
#
# COMPACT_ATOMS: atom_id res chain seq x y z
N MET A 1 -0.20 -0.49 -21.47
CA MET A 1 -1.40 -1.36 -21.33
C MET A 1 -1.50 -1.95 -19.92
N ILE A 2 -0.41 -2.51 -19.35
CA ILE A 2 -0.37 -3.12 -18.00
C ILE A 2 -0.68 -2.12 -16.87
N GLN A 3 -0.14 -0.89 -16.93
CA GLN A 3 -0.39 0.15 -15.92
C GLN A 3 -1.88 0.57 -15.81
N SER A 4 -2.58 0.66 -16.93
CA SER A 4 -4.03 0.96 -16.96
C SER A 4 -4.85 -0.18 -16.35
N ASN A 5 -4.47 -1.44 -16.64
CA ASN A 5 -5.11 -2.62 -16.06
C ASN A 5 -4.88 -2.71 -14.53
N TYR A 6 -3.69 -2.35 -14.06
CA TYR A 6 -3.39 -2.27 -12.63
C TYR A 6 -4.22 -1.19 -11.93
N GLN A 7 -4.31 0.02 -12.50
CA GLN A 7 -5.11 1.09 -11.92
C GLN A 7 -6.60 0.71 -11.82
N ASN A 8 -7.14 0.03 -12.84
CA ASN A 8 -8.49 -0.50 -12.79
C ASN A 8 -8.67 -1.60 -11.73
N ALA A 9 -7.67 -2.46 -11.53
CA ALA A 9 -7.70 -3.48 -10.49
C ALA A 9 -7.67 -2.87 -9.08
N VAL A 10 -6.89 -1.81 -8.86
CA VAL A 10 -6.85 -1.05 -7.59
C VAL A 10 -8.20 -0.39 -7.29
N ASN A 11 -8.81 0.25 -8.28
CA ASN A 11 -10.14 0.85 -8.12
C ASN A 11 -11.20 -0.21 -7.81
N THR A 12 -11.17 -1.35 -8.51
CA THR A 12 -12.07 -2.49 -8.25
C THR A 12 -11.88 -3.04 -6.84
N LEU A 13 -10.64 -3.20 -6.37
CA LEU A 13 -10.36 -3.66 -5.01
C LEU A 13 -10.92 -2.69 -3.97
N LYS A 14 -10.78 -1.38 -4.19
CA LYS A 14 -11.30 -0.34 -3.29
C LYS A 14 -12.82 -0.42 -3.15
N GLU A 15 -13.54 -0.55 -4.26
CA GLU A 15 -15.00 -0.75 -4.25
C GLU A 15 -15.42 -2.03 -3.52
N LYS A 16 -14.74 -3.15 -3.78
CA LYS A 16 -15.04 -4.44 -3.13
C LYS A 16 -14.70 -4.43 -1.63
N THR A 17 -13.66 -3.71 -1.22
CA THR A 17 -13.29 -3.56 0.19
C THR A 17 -14.33 -2.74 0.95
N GLN A 18 -14.87 -1.68 0.33
CA GLN A 18 -15.95 -0.89 0.92
C GLN A 18 -17.23 -1.72 1.10
N LEU A 19 -17.62 -2.51 0.09
CA LEU A 19 -18.78 -3.42 0.18
C LEU A 19 -18.58 -4.52 1.24
N LEU A 20 -17.36 -5.03 1.43
CA LEU A 20 -17.03 -5.98 2.49
C LEU A 20 -17.15 -5.33 3.88
N GLN A 21 -16.73 -4.08 4.02
CA GLN A 21 -16.85 -3.36 5.29
C GLN A 21 -18.33 -3.14 5.64
N GLU A 22 -19.14 -2.68 4.68
CA GLU A 22 -20.59 -2.50 4.85
C GLU A 22 -21.30 -3.82 5.21
N SER A 23 -20.95 -4.94 4.58
CA SER A 23 -21.53 -6.26 4.89
C SER A 23 -21.11 -6.79 6.26
N THR A 24 -19.86 -6.51 6.67
CA THR A 24 -19.33 -6.87 8.00
C THR A 24 -20.04 -6.10 9.11
N ASP A 25 -20.19 -4.78 8.95
CA ASP A 25 -20.89 -3.94 9.92
C ASP A 25 -22.36 -4.36 10.05
N ARG A 26 -23.02 -4.63 8.92
CA ARG A 26 -24.41 -5.12 8.88
C ARG A 26 -24.57 -6.45 9.60
N LYS A 27 -23.65 -7.40 9.40
CA LYS A 27 -23.62 -8.68 10.11
C LYS A 27 -23.48 -8.49 11.62
N VAL A 28 -22.54 -7.66 12.08
CA VAL A 28 -22.32 -7.39 13.51
C VAL A 28 -23.55 -6.78 14.17
N ILE A 29 -24.19 -5.82 13.51
CA ILE A 29 -25.41 -5.18 14.02
C ILE A 29 -26.56 -6.19 14.14
N LEU A 30 -26.78 -7.02 13.11
CA LEU A 30 -27.85 -8.01 13.11
C LEU A 30 -27.60 -9.15 14.10
N GLN A 31 -26.34 -9.57 14.28
CA GLN A 31 -25.96 -10.55 15.29
C GLN A 31 -26.26 -10.02 16.69
N LYS A 32 -25.88 -8.77 16.97
CA LYS A 32 -26.18 -8.13 18.27
C LYS A 32 -27.68 -8.04 18.53
N GLN A 33 -28.48 -7.67 17.52
CA GLN A 33 -29.95 -7.64 17.65
C GLN A 33 -30.54 -9.02 17.95
N TYR A 34 -29.98 -10.09 17.35
CA TYR A 34 -30.38 -11.46 17.63
C TYR A 34 -30.01 -11.88 19.05
N ASP A 35 -28.79 -11.60 19.49
CA ASP A 35 -28.31 -11.94 20.83
C ASP A 35 -29.11 -11.20 21.91
N ASP A 36 -29.37 -9.90 21.72
CA ASP A 36 -30.20 -9.07 22.61
C ASP A 36 -31.65 -9.60 22.68
N ALA A 37 -32.21 -10.00 21.53
CA ALA A 37 -33.55 -10.59 21.44
C ALA A 37 -33.62 -11.95 22.14
N GLN A 38 -32.58 -12.77 22.02
CA GLN A 38 -32.48 -14.08 22.64
C GLN A 38 -32.35 -13.98 24.17
N ILE A 39 -31.52 -13.06 24.67
CA ILE A 39 -31.42 -12.76 26.11
C ILE A 39 -32.77 -12.30 26.67
N SER A 40 -33.44 -11.37 25.97
CA SER A 40 -34.75 -10.88 26.37
C SER A 40 -35.82 -11.98 26.40
N TYR A 41 -35.82 -12.88 25.42
CA TYR A 41 -36.74 -14.01 25.38
C TYR A 41 -36.54 -14.97 26.56
N PHE A 42 -35.31 -15.39 26.83
CA PHE A 42 -35.00 -16.27 27.96
C PHE A 42 -35.33 -15.62 29.31
N ALA A 43 -35.04 -14.32 29.47
CA ALA A 43 -35.37 -13.59 30.69
C ALA A 43 -36.89 -13.47 30.93
N ASN A 44 -37.71 -13.43 29.86
CA ASN A 44 -39.17 -13.29 29.97
C ASN A 44 -39.94 -14.61 29.81
N GLN A 45 -39.26 -15.76 29.68
CA GLN A 45 -39.89 -17.06 29.41
C GLN A 45 -40.90 -17.46 30.51
N ALA A 46 -40.55 -17.22 31.78
CA ALA A 46 -41.44 -17.47 32.91
C ALA A 46 -42.70 -16.57 32.88
N GLY A 47 -42.56 -15.31 32.44
CA GLY A 47 -43.67 -14.37 32.30
C GLY A 47 -44.56 -14.66 31.09
N LEU A 48 -43.99 -15.16 29.98
CA LEU A 48 -44.73 -15.63 28.80
C LEU A 48 -45.56 -16.88 29.10
N LEU A 49 -45.03 -17.80 29.91
CA LEU A 49 -45.78 -18.97 30.38
C LEU A 49 -46.88 -18.58 31.37
N ALA A 50 -46.62 -17.60 32.24
CA ALA A 50 -47.60 -17.06 33.17
C ALA A 50 -48.82 -16.42 32.48
N LEU A 51 -48.64 -15.81 31.29
CA LEU A 51 -49.73 -15.26 30.47
C LEU A 51 -50.70 -16.32 29.92
N ARG A 52 -50.27 -17.59 29.82
CA ARG A 52 -51.09 -18.71 29.33
C ARG A 52 -51.81 -19.46 30.44
N LEU A 53 -51.70 -19.01 31.70
CA LEU A 53 -52.38 -19.62 32.83
C LEU A 53 -53.86 -19.23 32.86
N THR A 54 -54.71 -20.23 32.75
CA THR A 54 -56.17 -20.14 32.92
C THR A 54 -56.54 -20.60 34.32
N LYS A 55 -57.39 -19.82 35.01
CA LYS A 55 -57.76 -20.10 36.40
C LYS A 55 -58.61 -21.38 36.46
N GLY A 56 -58.13 -22.39 37.19
CA GLY A 56 -58.84 -23.67 37.35
C GLY A 56 -58.45 -24.78 36.36
N GLU A 57 -57.50 -24.53 35.44
CA GLU A 57 -56.92 -25.58 34.59
C GLU A 57 -55.50 -25.95 35.08
N PRO A 58 -55.07 -27.21 34.92
CA PRO A 58 -53.76 -27.64 35.37
C PRO A 58 -52.66 -26.98 34.55
N CYS A 59 -51.75 -26.28 35.22
CA CYS A 59 -50.60 -25.65 34.57
C CYS A 59 -49.74 -26.68 33.82
N PRO A 60 -49.32 -26.42 32.58
CA PRO A 60 -48.55 -27.37 31.77
C PRO A 60 -47.13 -27.63 32.29
N VAL A 61 -46.63 -26.82 33.23
CA VAL A 61 -45.28 -26.96 33.81
C VAL A 61 -45.31 -27.72 35.16
N CYS A 62 -46.26 -27.38 36.04
CA CYS A 62 -46.31 -27.92 37.41
C CYS A 62 -47.63 -28.61 37.80
N GLY A 63 -48.66 -28.60 36.94
CA GLY A 63 -49.96 -29.25 37.16
C GLY A 63 -50.90 -28.56 38.16
N SER A 64 -50.47 -27.47 38.81
CA SER A 64 -51.27 -26.76 39.81
C SER A 64 -52.39 -25.92 39.19
N LEU A 65 -53.52 -25.81 39.91
CA LEU A 65 -54.73 -25.09 39.48
C LEU A 65 -54.73 -23.60 39.89
N GLU A 66 -53.83 -23.20 40.79
CA GLU A 66 -53.76 -21.82 41.33
C GLU A 66 -52.32 -21.29 41.40
N HIS A 67 -52.14 -20.01 41.02
CA HIS A 67 -50.85 -19.30 41.04
C HIS A 67 -51.05 -17.90 41.67
N PRO A 68 -50.74 -17.72 42.97
CA PRO A 68 -51.04 -16.46 43.69
C PRO A 68 -50.08 -15.30 43.36
N ARG A 69 -48.89 -15.59 42.80
CA ARG A 69 -47.94 -14.59 42.31
C ARG A 69 -47.35 -15.01 40.95
N PRO A 70 -48.09 -14.83 39.85
CA PRO A 70 -47.57 -15.10 38.51
C PRO A 70 -46.34 -14.24 38.22
N ALA A 71 -45.35 -14.81 37.52
CA ALA A 71 -44.13 -14.09 37.16
C ALA A 71 -44.45 -12.85 36.31
N SER A 72 -43.94 -11.69 36.71
CA SER A 72 -44.06 -10.45 35.93
C SER A 72 -43.14 -10.49 34.72
N HIS A 73 -43.64 -10.05 33.57
CA HIS A 73 -42.82 -9.83 32.37
C HIS A 73 -42.54 -8.33 32.18
N SER A 74 -41.44 -8.02 31.49
CA SER A 74 -41.16 -6.66 31.04
C SER A 74 -42.04 -6.28 29.83
N ASN A 75 -42.33 -4.99 29.63
CA ASN A 75 -43.19 -4.49 28.53
C ASN A 75 -42.65 -4.75 27.10
N LYS A 76 -41.41 -5.24 26.94
CA LYS A 76 -40.84 -5.66 25.65
C LYS A 76 -40.75 -7.18 25.58
N LEU A 77 -41.90 -7.80 25.32
CA LEU A 77 -41.98 -9.23 25.05
C LEU A 77 -41.45 -9.51 23.65
N VAL A 78 -40.28 -10.15 23.57
CA VAL A 78 -39.78 -10.73 22.33
C VAL A 78 -40.39 -12.12 22.19
N THR A 79 -41.03 -12.40 21.07
CA THR A 79 -41.67 -13.70 20.79
C THR A 79 -40.72 -14.67 20.07
N GLU A 80 -41.04 -15.96 20.08
CA GLU A 80 -40.26 -16.99 19.35
C GLU A 80 -40.28 -16.73 17.83
N GLU A 81 -41.36 -16.16 17.30
CA GLU A 81 -41.48 -15.75 15.91
C GLU A 81 -40.53 -14.60 15.56
N GLU A 82 -40.38 -13.60 16.45
CA GLU A 82 -39.44 -12.49 16.25
C GLU A 82 -37.99 -12.96 16.32
N ILE A 83 -37.63 -13.89 17.21
CA ILE A 83 -36.28 -14.50 17.25
C ILE A 83 -35.98 -15.23 15.95
N ASN A 84 -36.94 -15.98 15.42
CA ASN A 84 -36.78 -16.65 14.12
C ASN A 84 -36.65 -15.66 12.95
N GLN A 85 -37.28 -14.48 13.03
CA GLN A 85 -37.07 -13.41 12.05
C GLN A 85 -35.67 -12.79 12.17
N TYR A 86 -35.17 -12.54 13.39
CA TYR A 86 -33.80 -12.07 13.60
C TYR A 86 -32.78 -13.09 13.10
N LYS A 87 -32.99 -14.39 13.39
CA LYS A 87 -32.15 -15.49 12.88
C LYS A 87 -32.09 -15.52 11.35
N LYS A 88 -33.23 -15.40 10.67
CA LYS A 88 -33.27 -15.32 9.19
C LYS A 88 -32.49 -14.11 8.65
N LYS A 89 -32.54 -12.96 9.33
CA LYS A 89 -31.79 -11.76 8.93
C LYS A 89 -30.27 -11.96 9.12
N VAL A 90 -29.87 -12.59 10.23
CA VAL A 90 -28.46 -12.98 10.48
C VAL A 90 -27.97 -13.94 9.41
N ASP A 91 -28.73 -14.99 9.09
CA ASP A 91 -28.36 -15.97 8.06
C ASP A 91 -28.24 -15.34 6.66
N GLN A 92 -29.09 -14.35 6.34
CA GLN A 92 -29.00 -13.58 5.09
C GLN A 92 -27.76 -12.69 5.06
N ALA A 93 -27.47 -11.99 6.15
CA ALA A 93 -26.27 -11.15 6.27
C ALA A 93 -24.98 -11.98 6.23
N GLU A 94 -24.99 -13.20 6.79
CA GLU A 94 -23.86 -14.14 6.71
C GLU A 94 -23.58 -14.55 5.27
N LYS A 95 -24.63 -14.86 4.49
CA LYS A 95 -24.48 -15.18 3.05
C LYS A 95 -23.94 -14.00 2.25
N GLU A 96 -24.45 -12.78 2.51
CA GLU A 96 -23.99 -11.55 1.86
C GLU A 96 -22.52 -11.25 2.21
N TYR A 97 -22.13 -11.44 3.46
CA TYR A 97 -20.73 -11.35 3.92
C TYR A 97 -19.82 -12.37 3.21
N GLN A 98 -20.24 -13.63 3.10
CA GLN A 98 -19.45 -14.66 2.41
C GLN A 98 -19.23 -14.36 0.92
N ILE A 99 -20.25 -13.82 0.24
CA ILE A 99 -20.15 -13.43 -1.18
C ILE A 99 -19.20 -12.24 -1.34
N THR A 100 -19.37 -11.19 -0.52
CA THR A 100 -18.53 -9.99 -0.58
C THR A 100 -17.08 -10.27 -0.17
N SER A 101 -16.87 -11.15 0.81
CA SER A 101 -15.54 -11.61 1.25
C SER A 101 -14.81 -12.35 0.13
N LYS A 102 -15.47 -13.28 -0.56
CA LYS A 102 -14.89 -13.96 -1.73
C LYS A 102 -14.55 -12.99 -2.86
N ALA A 103 -15.47 -12.09 -3.20
CA ALA A 103 -15.24 -11.09 -4.25
C ALA A 103 -14.07 -10.15 -3.94
N CYS A 104 -13.86 -9.79 -2.67
CA CYS A 104 -12.72 -9.00 -2.23
C CYS A 104 -11.40 -9.79 -2.30
N ALA A 105 -11.42 -11.07 -1.93
CA ALA A 105 -10.26 -11.95 -2.04
C ALA A 105 -9.84 -12.13 -3.51
N ASP A 106 -10.79 -12.36 -4.43
CA ASP A 106 -10.52 -12.50 -5.86
C ASP A 106 -9.95 -11.19 -6.47
N ALA A 107 -10.49 -10.03 -6.08
CA ALA A 107 -9.98 -8.74 -6.52
C ALA A 107 -8.55 -8.47 -6.01
N SER A 108 -8.25 -8.87 -4.76
CA SER A 108 -6.91 -8.74 -4.17
C SER A 108 -5.89 -9.65 -4.85
N LEU A 109 -6.27 -10.89 -5.17
CA LEU A 109 -5.43 -11.80 -5.95
C LEU A 109 -5.10 -11.22 -7.32
N LYS A 110 -6.10 -10.69 -8.03
CA LYS A 110 -5.92 -10.09 -9.36
C LYS A 110 -5.03 -8.83 -9.34
N MET A 111 -5.11 -8.03 -8.28
CA MET A 111 -4.22 -6.88 -8.09
C MET A 111 -2.77 -7.34 -7.84
N ASN A 112 -2.57 -8.32 -6.96
CA ASN A 112 -1.23 -8.85 -6.65
C ASN A 112 -0.56 -9.51 -7.86
N THR A 113 -1.32 -10.22 -8.71
CA THR A 113 -0.76 -10.80 -9.94
C THR A 113 -0.26 -9.72 -10.89
N LEU A 114 -1.04 -8.64 -11.09
CA LEU A 114 -0.65 -7.52 -11.95
C LEU A 114 0.52 -6.71 -11.35
N GLN A 115 0.61 -6.63 -10.01
CA GLN A 115 1.73 -6.02 -9.32
C GLN A 115 3.03 -6.80 -9.56
N ASN A 116 3.00 -8.12 -9.44
CA ASN A 116 4.16 -8.97 -9.68
C ASN A 116 4.61 -8.93 -11.16
N GLU A 117 3.66 -8.87 -12.10
CA GLU A 117 3.97 -8.67 -13.52
C GLU A 117 4.65 -7.31 -13.78
N LEU A 118 4.18 -6.24 -13.14
CA LEU A 118 4.82 -4.92 -13.20
C LEU A 118 6.23 -4.93 -12.59
N GLU A 119 6.42 -5.61 -11.46
CA GLU A 119 7.71 -5.71 -10.78
C GLU A 119 8.74 -6.50 -11.61
N LEU A 120 8.30 -7.56 -12.30
CA LEU A 120 9.13 -8.32 -13.23
C LEU A 120 9.56 -7.48 -14.45
N VAL A 121 8.64 -6.68 -15.00
CA VAL A 121 8.98 -5.73 -16.09
C VAL A 121 9.97 -4.68 -15.60
N LEU A 122 9.79 -4.13 -14.39
CA LEU A 122 10.73 -3.19 -13.77
C LEU A 122 12.12 -3.79 -13.52
N LYS A 123 12.19 -5.05 -13.06
CA LYS A 123 13.46 -5.78 -12.91
C LYS A 123 14.16 -6.02 -14.24
N SER A 124 13.42 -6.37 -15.30
CA SER A 124 14.00 -6.55 -16.64
C SER A 124 14.54 -5.26 -17.26
N VAL A 125 14.08 -4.09 -16.80
CA VAL A 125 14.55 -2.77 -17.28
C VAL A 125 15.74 -2.25 -16.43
N THR A 126 16.00 -2.82 -15.26
CA THR A 126 17.02 -2.33 -14.30
C THR A 126 18.32 -3.13 -14.26
N GLU A 127 18.38 -4.31 -14.90
CA GLU A 127 19.61 -5.13 -14.97
C GLU A 127 20.68 -4.64 -15.98
N GLU A 128 20.40 -3.61 -16.79
CA GLU A 128 21.39 -2.93 -17.65
C GLU A 128 21.61 -1.48 -17.19
N THR A 129 22.21 -1.24 -16.02
CA THR A 129 22.73 0.12 -15.74
C THR A 129 24.05 0.14 -15.00
N VAL A 130 24.94 0.93 -15.60
CA VAL A 130 26.26 1.37 -15.15
C VAL A 130 26.13 2.22 -13.88
N SER A 131 27.16 2.21 -13.03
CA SER A 131 27.27 2.97 -11.78
C SER A 131 26.92 4.46 -11.95
N PHE A 132 26.14 5.00 -10.99
CA PHE A 132 25.68 6.39 -10.95
C PHE A 132 26.83 7.43 -10.86
N GLU A 133 27.98 7.04 -10.29
CA GLU A 133 29.16 7.92 -10.19
C GLU A 133 29.85 8.13 -11.56
N ASP A 134 29.82 7.13 -12.43
CA ASP A 134 30.43 7.21 -13.76
C ASP A 134 29.60 8.06 -14.73
N VAL A 135 28.27 8.05 -14.56
CA VAL A 135 27.34 8.86 -15.37
C VAL A 135 27.43 10.34 -14.99
N GLN A 136 27.59 10.67 -13.70
CA GLN A 136 27.72 12.05 -13.24
C GLN A 136 29.01 12.71 -13.75
N LEU A 137 30.14 11.98 -13.70
CA LEU A 137 31.42 12.45 -14.24
C LEU A 137 31.37 12.67 -15.76
N PHE A 138 30.73 11.75 -16.48
CA PHE A 138 30.54 11.88 -17.93
C PHE A 138 29.67 13.08 -18.31
N ILE A 139 28.58 13.32 -17.55
CA ILE A 139 27.70 14.47 -17.76
C ILE A 139 28.43 15.78 -17.47
N ASP A 140 29.18 15.86 -16.36
CA ASP A 140 29.89 17.09 -16.00
C ASP A 140 31.00 17.44 -17.01
N GLU A 141 31.74 16.45 -17.50
CA GLU A 141 32.80 16.64 -18.49
C GLU A 141 32.22 17.10 -19.85
N HIS A 142 31.15 16.46 -20.32
CA HIS A 142 30.47 16.86 -21.56
C HIS A 142 29.75 18.22 -21.44
N THR A 143 29.21 18.56 -20.27
CA THR A 143 28.54 19.87 -20.06
C THR A 143 29.55 21.01 -20.11
N VAL A 144 30.78 20.81 -19.61
CA VAL A 144 31.87 21.79 -19.72
C VAL A 144 32.34 21.92 -21.17
N GLN A 145 32.43 20.81 -21.90
CA GLN A 145 32.86 20.80 -23.30
C GLN A 145 31.85 21.52 -24.21
N LEU A 146 30.56 21.24 -24.05
CA LEU A 146 29.48 21.92 -24.79
C LEU A 146 29.44 23.43 -24.53
N LYS A 147 29.65 23.88 -23.27
CA LYS A 147 29.75 25.31 -22.96
C LYS A 147 30.96 25.99 -23.59
N LYS A 148 32.05 25.24 -23.81
CA LYS A 148 33.24 25.76 -24.50
C LYS A 148 32.97 25.90 -26.00
N GLU A 149 32.35 24.90 -26.60
CA GLU A 149 31.94 24.91 -28.02
C GLU A 149 30.89 26.00 -28.30
N GLU A 150 29.92 26.22 -27.41
CA GLU A 150 28.93 27.31 -27.53
C GLU A 150 29.60 28.71 -27.51
N LYS A 151 30.63 28.89 -26.67
CA LYS A 151 31.43 30.14 -26.65
C LYS A 151 32.26 30.31 -27.91
N GLU A 152 32.83 29.24 -28.45
CA GLU A 152 33.59 29.28 -29.71
C GLU A 152 32.66 29.58 -30.91
N ILE A 153 31.48 28.97 -30.97
CA ILE A 153 30.49 29.22 -32.03
C ILE A 153 29.95 30.66 -31.93
N SER A 154 29.61 31.14 -30.74
CA SER A 154 29.10 32.51 -30.56
C SER A 154 30.15 33.59 -30.89
N THR A 155 31.43 33.36 -30.60
CA THR A 155 32.52 34.25 -31.03
C THR A 155 32.71 34.21 -32.55
N ARG A 156 32.60 33.02 -33.17
CA ARG A 156 32.68 32.88 -34.63
C ARG A 156 31.52 33.56 -35.36
N ILE A 157 30.30 33.47 -34.83
CA ILE A 157 29.12 34.18 -35.35
C ILE A 157 29.34 35.70 -35.30
N LYS A 158 29.89 36.24 -34.20
CA LYS A 158 30.21 37.68 -34.10
C LYS A 158 31.25 38.12 -35.13
N GLN A 159 32.29 37.31 -35.36
CA GLN A 159 33.29 37.58 -36.40
C GLN A 159 32.67 37.58 -37.80
N LEU A 160 31.84 36.59 -38.12
CA LEU A 160 31.16 36.50 -39.42
C LEU A 160 30.18 37.65 -39.65
N GLN A 161 29.48 38.10 -38.59
CA GLN A 161 28.61 39.28 -38.66
C GLN A 161 29.39 40.58 -38.91
N GLN A 162 30.58 40.74 -38.29
CA GLN A 162 31.46 41.88 -38.59
C GLN A 162 31.98 41.84 -40.03
N GLN A 163 32.40 40.66 -40.51
CA GLN A 163 32.84 40.49 -41.90
C GLN A 163 31.72 40.77 -42.90
N SER A 164 30.50 40.31 -42.62
CA SER A 164 29.32 40.60 -43.45
C SER A 164 29.01 42.10 -43.54
N LYS A 165 29.07 42.83 -42.42
CA LYS A 165 28.91 44.30 -42.42
C LYS A 165 29.98 44.99 -43.25
N HIS A 166 31.24 44.59 -43.11
CA HIS A 166 32.34 45.15 -43.89
C HIS A 166 32.20 44.87 -45.41
N TYR A 167 31.73 43.67 -45.76
CA TYR A 167 31.41 43.34 -47.16
C TYR A 167 30.29 44.20 -47.72
N GLN A 168 29.24 44.50 -46.94
CA GLN A 168 28.17 45.39 -47.36
C GLN A 168 28.64 46.84 -47.56
N GLU A 169 29.59 47.32 -46.75
CA GLU A 169 30.22 48.64 -46.92
C GLU A 169 31.07 48.70 -48.19
N LEU A 170 31.89 47.66 -48.43
CA LEU A 170 32.68 47.53 -49.67
C LEU A 170 31.78 47.45 -50.91
N GLN A 171 30.67 46.72 -50.84
CA GLN A 171 29.72 46.60 -51.94
C GLN A 171 29.02 47.93 -52.27
N LYS A 172 28.86 48.83 -51.29
CA LYS A 172 28.37 50.21 -51.51
C LYS A 172 29.45 51.13 -52.09
N MET A 173 30.73 50.90 -51.79
CA MET A 173 31.84 51.70 -52.33
C MET A 173 32.18 51.36 -53.78
N ILE A 174 32.01 50.11 -54.22
CA ILE A 174 32.26 49.68 -55.62
C ILE A 174 31.55 50.57 -56.66
N PRO A 175 30.23 50.84 -56.59
CA PRO A 175 29.56 51.70 -57.57
C PRO A 175 30.04 53.15 -57.51
N GLN A 176 30.40 53.67 -56.33
CA GLN A 176 30.96 55.03 -56.20
C GLN A 176 32.33 55.16 -56.87
N LEU A 177 33.17 54.13 -56.73
CA LEU A 177 34.47 54.08 -57.40
C LEU A 177 34.32 53.86 -58.91
N GLN A 178 33.38 53.05 -59.35
CA GLN A 178 33.04 52.90 -60.78
C GLN A 178 32.57 54.23 -61.39
N GLN A 179 31.74 54.99 -60.66
CA GLN A 179 31.25 56.30 -61.12
C GLN A 179 32.36 57.36 -61.19
N LYS A 180 33.34 57.31 -60.27
CA LYS A 180 34.56 58.12 -60.37
C LYS A 180 35.42 57.73 -61.57
N LEU A 181 35.53 56.43 -61.85
CA LEU A 181 36.31 55.91 -62.98
C LEU A 181 35.69 56.33 -64.32
N THR A 182 34.36 56.27 -64.45
CA THR A 182 33.65 56.77 -65.64
C THR A 182 33.85 58.27 -65.83
N ALA A 183 33.77 59.07 -64.76
CA ALA A 183 34.00 60.52 -64.85
C ALA A 183 35.43 60.87 -65.31
N ILE A 184 36.44 60.19 -64.76
CA ILE A 184 37.84 60.38 -65.18
C ILE A 184 38.04 59.91 -66.63
N SER A 185 37.40 58.81 -67.05
CA SER A 185 37.48 58.34 -68.44
C SER A 185 36.82 59.30 -69.44
N GLU A 186 35.74 59.98 -69.03
CA GLU A 186 35.10 61.03 -69.83
C GLU A 186 36.00 62.27 -69.94
N GLU A 187 36.67 62.69 -68.86
CA GLU A 187 37.67 63.77 -68.90
C GLU A 187 38.86 63.42 -69.81
N VAL A 188 39.37 62.20 -69.74
CA VAL A 188 40.46 61.73 -70.63
C VAL A 188 40.02 61.73 -72.10
N SER A 189 38.79 61.28 -72.39
CA SER A 189 38.22 61.33 -73.74
C SER A 189 38.05 62.75 -74.25
N GLN A 190 37.56 63.68 -73.42
CA GLN A 190 37.45 65.10 -73.79
C GLN A 190 38.83 65.73 -74.06
N ASN A 191 39.83 65.40 -73.25
CA ASN A 191 41.20 65.86 -73.46
C ASN A 191 41.83 65.28 -74.74
N GLN A 192 41.56 64.01 -75.08
CA GLN A 192 41.97 63.42 -76.36
C GLN A 192 41.30 64.07 -77.56
N ILE A 193 40.02 64.43 -77.46
CA ILE A 193 39.29 65.18 -78.50
C ILE A 193 39.87 66.59 -78.65
N ALA A 194 40.22 67.26 -77.56
CA ALA A 194 40.87 68.57 -77.58
C ALA A 194 42.28 68.49 -78.21
N GLN A 195 43.05 67.45 -77.88
CA GLN A 195 44.37 67.19 -78.45
C GLN A 195 44.30 66.92 -79.96
N THR A 196 43.33 66.13 -80.42
CA THR A 196 43.13 65.88 -81.85
C THR A 196 42.70 67.15 -82.59
N LYS A 197 41.81 67.97 -82.01
CA LYS A 197 41.45 69.29 -82.57
C LYS A 197 42.66 70.21 -82.73
N LEU A 198 43.48 70.36 -81.68
CA LEU A 198 44.70 71.16 -81.75
C LEU A 198 45.72 70.58 -82.75
N SER A 199 45.80 69.25 -82.91
CA SER A 199 46.69 68.63 -83.91
C SER A 199 46.25 68.92 -85.34
N VAL A 200 44.93 68.97 -85.60
CA VAL A 200 44.37 69.33 -86.91
C VAL A 200 44.58 70.81 -87.21
N GLU A 201 44.41 71.69 -86.22
CA GLU A 201 44.76 73.11 -86.34
C GLU A 201 46.25 73.30 -86.60
N TYR A 202 47.11 72.53 -85.93
CA TYR A 202 48.56 72.52 -86.16
C TYR A 202 48.91 72.05 -87.58
N GLU A 203 48.30 70.98 -88.09
CA GLU A 203 48.47 70.54 -89.47
C GLU A 203 47.94 71.57 -90.49
N GLN A 204 46.83 72.24 -90.20
CA GLN A 204 46.32 73.34 -91.04
C GLN A 204 47.29 74.53 -91.07
N LEU A 205 47.85 74.91 -89.92
CA LEU A 205 48.88 75.94 -89.83
C LEU A 205 50.17 75.51 -90.54
N GLN A 206 50.58 74.24 -90.45
CA GLN A 206 51.70 73.71 -91.24
C GLN A 206 51.43 73.77 -92.75
N LYS A 207 50.22 73.45 -93.20
CA LYS A 207 49.81 73.59 -94.60
C LYS A 207 49.79 75.05 -95.06
N GLN A 208 49.32 75.98 -94.21
CA GLN A 208 49.39 77.42 -94.48
C GLN A 208 50.84 77.91 -94.56
N VAL A 209 51.75 77.39 -93.73
CA VAL A 209 53.18 77.67 -93.84
C VAL A 209 53.73 77.12 -95.16
N GLN A 210 53.39 75.89 -95.58
CA GLN A 210 53.80 75.35 -96.88
C GLN A 210 53.24 76.13 -98.08
N GLU A 211 52.01 76.64 -98.00
CA GLU A 211 51.40 77.50 -99.02
C GLU A 211 52.05 78.89 -99.09
N ILE A 212 52.43 79.48 -97.94
CA ILE A 212 53.20 80.73 -97.87
C ILE A 212 54.64 80.50 -98.37
N THR A 213 55.18 79.29 -98.25
CA THR A 213 56.53 78.92 -98.72
C THR A 213 56.59 78.73 -100.25
N THR A 214 55.46 78.63 -100.95
CA THR A 214 55.41 78.31 -102.40
C THR A 214 54.84 79.40 -103.31
N LYS A 215 54.50 80.59 -102.79
CA LYS A 215 54.06 81.76 -103.60
C LYS A 215 54.86 83.04 -103.32
N LEU A 216 56.13 82.99 -103.74
CA LEU A 216 57.04 84.01 -104.30
C LEU A 216 56.93 85.53 -103.96
N LYS A 217 58.15 86.08 -103.76
CA LYS A 217 58.72 87.37 -104.21
C LYS A 217 58.64 88.59 -103.28
N TYR A 218 59.63 88.77 -102.41
CA TYR A 218 60.06 90.10 -101.94
C TYR A 218 61.59 90.25 -101.90
N THR A 219 62.04 91.50 -101.97
CA THR A 219 63.20 91.97 -102.75
C THR A 219 64.35 92.57 -101.92
N SER A 220 64.69 91.99 -100.76
CA SER A 220 65.88 92.39 -99.95
C SER A 220 66.29 91.34 -98.87
N GLU A 221 67.60 91.12 -98.70
CA GLU A 221 68.23 90.07 -97.86
C GLU A 221 68.04 90.24 -96.34
N THR A 222 67.78 91.46 -95.86
CA THR A 222 67.73 91.77 -94.41
C THR A 222 66.41 91.37 -93.74
N GLU A 223 65.29 91.39 -94.45
CA GLU A 223 63.98 90.95 -93.90
C GLU A 223 63.88 89.41 -93.82
N ALA A 224 64.55 88.69 -94.72
CA ALA A 224 64.54 87.22 -94.72
C ALA A 224 65.26 86.63 -93.49
N LYS A 225 66.42 87.20 -93.10
CA LYS A 225 67.18 86.71 -91.93
C LYS A 225 66.44 86.96 -90.60
N ASN A 226 65.74 88.10 -90.45
CA ASN A 226 64.97 88.38 -89.24
C ASN A 226 63.78 87.42 -89.09
N ARG A 227 63.04 87.14 -90.16
CA ARG A 227 61.91 86.19 -90.12
C ARG A 227 62.35 84.75 -89.89
N ILE A 228 63.47 84.32 -90.48
CA ILE A 228 64.06 83.00 -90.19
C ILE A 228 64.45 82.91 -88.72
N SER A 229 65.09 83.93 -88.13
CA SER A 229 65.46 83.91 -86.71
C SER A 229 64.26 83.78 -85.76
N MET A 230 63.15 84.45 -86.10
CA MET A 230 61.93 84.47 -85.29
C MET A 230 61.20 83.13 -85.36
N ILE A 231 61.11 82.54 -86.56
CA ILE A 231 60.50 81.21 -86.77
C ILE A 231 61.37 80.11 -86.14
N THR A 232 62.70 80.21 -86.25
CA THR A 232 63.61 79.24 -85.62
C THR A 232 63.49 79.27 -84.09
N LYS A 233 63.28 80.45 -83.49
CA LYS A 233 63.07 80.59 -82.05
C LYS A 233 61.73 79.97 -81.61
N GLN A 234 60.66 80.15 -82.39
CA GLN A 234 59.36 79.53 -82.14
C GLN A 234 59.40 78.01 -82.29
N ILE A 235 60.14 77.48 -83.27
CA ILE A 235 60.32 76.03 -83.45
C ILE A 235 61.02 75.41 -82.22
N LEU A 236 62.03 76.10 -81.66
CA LEU A 236 62.74 75.62 -80.47
C LEU A 236 61.83 75.60 -79.23
N GLU A 237 60.98 76.62 -79.06
CA GLU A 237 59.99 76.67 -77.97
C GLU A 237 58.96 75.54 -78.09
N TYR A 238 58.45 75.26 -79.30
CA TYR A 238 57.52 74.14 -79.51
C TYR A 238 58.17 72.77 -79.32
N GLN A 239 59.44 72.59 -79.72
CA GLN A 239 60.16 71.34 -79.43
C GLN A 239 60.36 71.10 -77.93
N GLN A 240 60.61 72.14 -77.14
CA GLN A 240 60.68 72.01 -75.68
C GLN A 240 59.33 71.64 -75.06
N GLN A 241 58.21 72.16 -75.58
CA GLN A 241 56.87 71.79 -75.12
C GLN A 241 56.51 70.35 -75.47
N ILE A 242 56.84 69.89 -76.69
CA ILE A 242 56.62 68.49 -77.12
C ILE A 242 57.41 67.53 -76.22
N ASN A 243 58.68 67.81 -75.95
CA ASN A 243 59.51 66.95 -75.10
C ASN A 243 58.99 66.88 -73.65
N ARG A 244 58.42 67.98 -73.12
CA ARG A 244 57.76 67.96 -71.80
C ARG A 244 56.52 67.08 -71.82
N LEU A 245 55.66 67.23 -72.81
CA LEU A 245 54.44 66.43 -72.94
C LEU A 245 54.74 64.94 -73.18
N GLU A 246 55.79 64.60 -73.92
CA GLU A 246 56.24 63.22 -74.05
C GLU A 246 56.71 62.64 -72.71
N SER A 247 57.43 63.43 -71.89
CA SER A 247 57.86 62.99 -70.57
C SER A 247 56.68 62.79 -69.60
N GLU A 248 55.67 63.66 -69.65
CA GLU A 248 54.46 63.56 -68.84
C GLU A 248 53.59 62.36 -69.28
N SER A 249 53.45 62.13 -70.58
CA SER A 249 52.76 60.95 -71.13
C SER A 249 53.42 59.64 -70.70
N LYS A 250 54.76 59.62 -70.68
CA LYS A 250 55.52 58.44 -70.25
C LYS A 250 55.32 58.13 -68.76
N LEU A 251 55.33 59.16 -67.91
CA LEU A 251 55.04 59.02 -66.48
C LEU A 251 53.60 58.52 -66.24
N ALA A 252 52.62 59.06 -66.97
CA ALA A 252 51.23 58.59 -66.88
C ALA A 252 51.06 57.13 -67.35
N MET A 253 51.83 56.70 -68.35
CA MET A 253 51.82 55.31 -68.83
C MET A 253 52.40 54.34 -67.78
N ASP A 254 53.50 54.73 -67.13
CA ASP A 254 54.11 53.92 -66.06
C ASP A 254 53.17 53.80 -64.84
N GLU A 255 52.45 54.87 -64.49
CA GLU A 255 51.39 54.82 -63.46
C GLU A 255 50.23 53.89 -63.85
N LEU A 256 49.81 53.88 -65.11
CA LEU A 256 48.76 52.97 -65.62
C LEU A 256 49.16 51.50 -65.51
N VAL A 257 50.41 51.17 -65.86
CA VAL A 257 50.95 49.81 -65.72
C VAL A 257 51.01 49.40 -64.25
N TYR A 258 51.41 50.31 -63.36
CA TYR A 258 51.44 50.04 -61.93
C TYR A 258 50.02 49.78 -61.34
N VAL A 259 49.06 50.62 -61.69
CA VAL A 259 47.67 50.48 -61.21
C VAL A 259 47.01 49.22 -61.77
N SER A 260 47.24 48.89 -63.04
CA SER A 260 46.72 47.65 -63.63
C SER A 260 47.28 46.38 -62.96
N ALA A 261 48.58 46.36 -62.64
CA ALA A 261 49.19 45.27 -61.90
C ALA A 261 48.60 45.11 -60.48
N GLN A 262 48.29 46.21 -59.79
CA GLN A 262 47.59 46.17 -58.50
C GLN A 262 46.16 45.61 -58.63
N ILE A 263 45.44 45.99 -59.68
CA ILE A 263 44.08 45.50 -59.96
C ILE A 263 44.10 43.98 -60.18
N ASP A 264 45.05 43.46 -60.95
CA ASP A 264 45.13 42.02 -61.21
C ASP A 264 45.52 41.23 -59.95
N MET A 265 46.38 41.78 -59.09
CA MET A 265 46.69 41.20 -57.78
C MET A 265 45.45 41.15 -56.88
N LEU A 266 44.65 42.21 -56.85
CA LEU A 266 43.42 42.26 -56.05
C LEU A 266 42.34 41.33 -56.61
N LYS A 267 42.20 41.22 -57.94
CA LYS A 267 41.31 40.23 -58.57
C LYS A 267 41.68 38.81 -58.20
N GLY A 268 42.97 38.46 -58.20
CA GLY A 268 43.44 37.14 -57.78
C GLY A 268 43.13 36.81 -56.32
N LYS A 269 43.27 37.79 -55.41
CA LYS A 269 42.88 37.64 -53.99
C LYS A 269 41.37 37.54 -53.77
N VAL A 270 40.59 38.21 -54.61
CA VAL A 270 39.13 38.16 -54.56
C VAL A 270 38.63 36.82 -55.09
N SER A 271 39.19 36.29 -56.19
CA SER A 271 38.80 34.98 -56.72
C SER A 271 39.10 33.85 -55.73
N SER A 272 40.28 33.84 -55.10
CA SER A 272 40.62 32.83 -54.09
C SER A 272 39.67 32.87 -52.88
N SER A 273 39.29 34.08 -52.45
CA SER A 273 38.35 34.25 -51.35
C SER A 273 36.91 33.85 -51.73
N ILE A 274 36.52 34.04 -52.99
CA ILE A 274 35.19 33.64 -53.51
C ILE A 274 35.08 32.11 -53.56
N ASP A 275 36.15 31.41 -53.95
CA ASP A 275 36.17 29.94 -54.02
C ASP A 275 36.07 29.26 -52.63
N GLU A 276 36.41 29.98 -51.55
CA GLU A 276 36.30 29.47 -50.17
C GLU A 276 34.87 29.60 -49.57
N ILE A 277 34.05 30.51 -50.09
CA ILE A 277 32.68 30.78 -49.59
C ILE A 277 31.76 29.54 -49.62
N PRO A 278 31.72 28.73 -50.69
CA PRO A 278 30.87 27.53 -50.74
C PRO A 278 31.27 26.50 -49.69
N ASN A 279 32.56 26.38 -49.38
CA ASN A 279 33.06 25.43 -48.42
C ASN A 279 32.70 25.85 -46.98
N GLN A 280 32.81 27.14 -46.67
CA GLN A 280 32.36 27.71 -45.39
C GLN A 280 30.83 27.61 -45.22
N GLN A 281 30.05 27.81 -46.29
CA GLN A 281 28.59 27.61 -46.26
C GLN A 281 28.20 26.15 -46.01
N LYS A 282 28.94 25.18 -46.56
CA LYS A 282 28.75 23.75 -46.26
C LYS A 282 29.04 23.45 -44.78
N GLN A 283 30.14 23.95 -44.24
CA GLN A 283 30.47 23.79 -42.82
C GLN A 283 29.40 24.39 -41.90
N LEU A 284 28.91 25.59 -42.22
CA LEU A 284 27.83 26.23 -41.47
C LEU A 284 26.55 25.41 -41.45
N LYS A 285 26.18 24.78 -42.58
CA LYS A 285 25.01 23.89 -42.64
C LYS A 285 25.18 22.64 -41.77
N ILE A 286 26.36 22.03 -41.78
CA ILE A 286 26.66 20.83 -40.97
C ILE A 286 26.56 21.18 -39.47
N LEU A 287 27.19 22.28 -39.06
CA LEU A 287 27.11 22.78 -37.68
C LEU A 287 25.67 23.14 -37.28
N GLN A 288 24.86 23.71 -38.17
CA GLN A 288 23.45 24.00 -37.89
C GLN A 288 22.66 22.71 -37.63
N THR A 289 22.83 21.67 -38.46
CA THR A 289 22.16 20.38 -38.24
C THR A 289 22.61 19.70 -36.96
N GLU A 290 23.87 19.88 -36.56
CA GLU A 290 24.42 19.29 -35.33
C GLU A 290 23.87 19.99 -34.08
N ILE A 291 23.72 21.32 -34.12
CA ILE A 291 23.06 22.11 -33.07
C ILE A 291 21.59 21.69 -32.93
N GLU A 292 20.86 21.54 -34.04
CA GLU A 292 19.46 21.08 -34.00
C GLU A 292 19.34 19.69 -33.36
N ASN A 293 20.23 18.76 -33.71
CA ASN A 293 20.24 17.43 -33.09
C ASN A 293 20.56 17.48 -31.59
N LEU A 294 21.54 18.29 -31.17
CA LEU A 294 21.89 18.45 -29.76
C LEU A 294 20.75 19.08 -28.95
N GLN A 295 20.00 20.01 -29.54
CA GLN A 295 18.81 20.61 -28.90
C GLN A 295 17.71 19.57 -28.69
N VAL A 296 17.45 18.71 -29.67
CA VAL A 296 16.47 17.62 -29.53
C VAL A 296 16.90 16.65 -28.43
N GLN A 297 18.18 16.27 -28.38
CA GLN A 297 18.71 15.40 -27.32
C GLN A 297 18.59 16.05 -25.93
N GLN A 298 18.86 17.36 -25.82
CA GLN A 298 18.71 18.09 -24.57
C GLN A 298 17.26 18.06 -24.06
N GLU A 299 16.27 18.28 -24.94
CA GLU A 299 14.86 18.20 -24.57
C GLU A 299 14.45 16.79 -24.11
N GLU A 300 14.98 15.75 -24.76
CA GLU A 300 14.73 14.36 -24.35
C GLU A 300 15.32 14.06 -22.97
N ILE A 301 16.56 14.49 -22.72
CA ILE A 301 17.23 14.33 -21.42
C ILE A 301 16.45 15.06 -20.32
N LEU A 302 15.99 16.29 -20.56
CA LEU A 302 15.19 17.05 -19.60
C LEU A 302 13.86 16.34 -19.27
N LYS A 303 13.21 15.73 -20.27
CA LYS A 303 12.01 14.91 -20.05
C LYS A 303 12.31 13.68 -19.21
N CYS A 304 13.45 13.01 -19.45
CA CYS A 304 13.89 11.87 -18.66
C CYS A 304 14.19 12.24 -17.20
N ILE A 305 14.87 13.37 -16.96
CA ILE A 305 15.14 13.88 -15.60
C ILE A 305 13.84 14.14 -14.87
N HIS A 306 12.91 14.87 -15.49
CA HIS A 306 11.62 15.18 -14.87
C HIS A 306 10.82 13.93 -14.51
N ASN A 307 10.77 12.94 -15.40
CA ASN A 307 10.10 11.67 -15.12
C ASN A 307 10.76 10.93 -13.94
N THR A 308 12.09 10.96 -13.86
CA THR A 308 12.86 10.32 -12.79
C THR A 308 12.58 10.99 -11.43
N GLU A 309 12.55 12.32 -11.38
CA GLU A 309 12.19 13.08 -10.18
C GLU A 309 10.76 12.77 -9.70
N MET A 310 9.82 12.61 -10.64
CA MET A 310 8.44 12.20 -10.31
C MET A 310 8.41 10.78 -9.73
N TYR A 311 9.12 9.82 -10.33
CA TYR A 311 9.21 8.46 -9.79
C TYR A 311 9.88 8.42 -8.41
N GLU A 312 10.89 9.26 -8.17
CA GLU A 312 11.54 9.37 -6.86
C GLU A 312 10.56 9.90 -5.80
N SER A 313 9.80 10.94 -6.12
CA SER A 313 8.78 11.49 -5.22
C SER A 313 7.71 10.45 -4.87
N ASP A 314 7.20 9.72 -5.87
CA ASP A 314 6.20 8.65 -5.65
C ASP A 314 6.77 7.50 -4.81
N ALA A 315 8.04 7.13 -5.03
CA ALA A 315 8.74 6.12 -4.23
C ALA A 315 8.92 6.58 -2.77
N GLN A 316 9.22 7.85 -2.53
CA GLN A 316 9.32 8.39 -1.18
C GLN A 316 7.97 8.40 -0.45
N ASP A 317 6.88 8.73 -1.15
CA ASP A 317 5.55 8.77 -0.54
C ASP A 317 4.97 7.36 -0.29
N THR A 318 5.24 6.40 -1.18
CA THR A 318 4.91 4.99 -0.92
C THR A 318 5.71 4.43 0.26
N LYS A 319 7.01 4.74 0.37
CA LYS A 319 7.84 4.37 1.53
C LYS A 319 7.24 4.90 2.84
N LYS A 320 6.80 6.17 2.90
CA LYS A 320 6.16 6.73 4.10
C LYS A 320 4.87 5.97 4.47
N LYS A 321 4.05 5.60 3.49
CA LYS A 321 2.81 4.81 3.72
C LYS A 321 3.12 3.40 4.23
N ILE A 322 4.13 2.72 3.67
CA ILE A 322 4.54 1.38 4.12
C ILE A 322 5.02 1.43 5.57
N VAL A 323 5.80 2.45 5.95
CA VAL A 323 6.29 2.61 7.33
C VAL A 323 5.12 2.80 8.30
N SER A 324 4.17 3.69 7.99
CA SER A 324 3.02 3.92 8.89
C SER A 324 2.11 2.70 9.02
N GLU A 325 1.91 1.93 7.95
CA GLU A 325 1.17 0.66 8.01
C GLU A 325 1.93 -0.42 8.79
N SER A 326 3.26 -0.48 8.66
CA SER A 326 4.10 -1.40 9.42
C SER A 326 4.02 -1.13 10.93
N ASP A 327 4.10 0.14 11.34
CA ASP A 327 3.96 0.55 12.73
C ASP A 327 2.56 0.19 13.28
N ALA A 328 1.51 0.44 12.50
CA ALA A 328 0.15 0.06 12.87
C ALA A 328 -0.01 -1.47 13.01
N TYR A 329 0.66 -2.24 12.14
CA TYR A 329 0.67 -3.70 12.21
C TYR A 329 1.41 -4.22 13.43
N GLN A 330 2.55 -3.63 13.80
CA GLN A 330 3.30 -4.01 15.00
C GLN A 330 2.48 -3.79 16.28
N ILE A 331 1.71 -2.70 16.36
CA ILE A 331 0.80 -2.45 17.49
C ILE A 331 -0.31 -3.52 17.56
N LYS A 332 -0.84 -3.96 16.41
CA LYS A 332 -1.82 -5.06 16.37
C LYS A 332 -1.19 -6.39 16.76
N LEU A 333 0.04 -6.66 16.31
CA LEU A 333 0.78 -7.89 16.61
C LEU A 333 1.10 -8.01 18.11
N SER A 334 1.50 -6.92 18.77
CA SER A 334 1.79 -6.93 20.22
C SER A 334 0.53 -7.21 21.05
N ARG A 335 -0.62 -6.63 20.65
CA ARG A 335 -1.93 -6.94 21.24
C ARG A 335 -2.32 -8.40 21.02
N TYR A 336 -2.14 -8.90 19.80
CA TYR A 336 -2.40 -10.30 19.49
C TYR A 336 -1.51 -11.24 20.31
N SER A 337 -0.22 -10.93 20.47
CA SER A 337 0.71 -11.73 21.29
C SER A 337 0.22 -11.83 22.74
N SER A 338 -0.20 -10.72 23.33
CA SER A 338 -0.71 -10.69 24.71
C SER A 338 -2.00 -11.51 24.86
N LEU A 339 -2.92 -11.38 23.90
CA LEU A 339 -4.17 -12.16 23.88
C LEU A 339 -3.91 -13.65 23.62
N LYS A 340 -2.93 -13.97 22.79
CA LYS A 340 -2.53 -15.34 22.49
C LYS A 340 -1.91 -16.00 23.72
N GLU A 341 -1.04 -15.31 24.45
CA GLU A 341 -0.49 -15.81 25.71
C GLU A 341 -1.62 -16.09 26.72
N LEU A 342 -2.58 -15.18 26.86
CA LEU A 342 -3.75 -15.38 27.72
C LEU A 342 -4.59 -16.60 27.27
N ALA A 343 -4.84 -16.74 25.97
CA ALA A 343 -5.58 -17.86 25.40
C ALA A 343 -4.83 -19.18 25.61
N ASP A 344 -3.51 -19.21 25.39
CA ASP A 344 -2.68 -20.38 25.60
C ASP A 344 -2.67 -20.80 27.07
N VAL A 345 -2.66 -19.85 28.01
CA VAL A 345 -2.84 -20.12 29.44
C VAL A 345 -4.22 -20.70 29.74
N ALA A 346 -5.29 -20.11 29.19
CA ALA A 346 -6.65 -20.61 29.39
C ALA A 346 -6.87 -22.03 28.81
N MET A 347 -6.14 -22.37 27.73
CA MET A 347 -6.16 -23.69 27.11
C MET A 347 -5.21 -24.72 27.77
N GLY A 348 -4.50 -24.36 28.84
CA GLY A 348 -3.56 -25.27 29.51
C GLY A 348 -2.25 -25.52 28.73
N ASN A 349 -1.96 -24.68 27.74
CA ASN A 349 -0.72 -24.70 26.93
C ASN A 349 0.32 -23.68 27.42
N GLY A 350 0.10 -23.04 28.56
CA GLY A 350 1.01 -22.06 29.15
C GLY A 350 2.39 -22.67 29.42
N ARG A 351 3.46 -21.98 28.99
CA ARG A 351 4.86 -22.43 29.14
C ARG A 351 5.30 -22.72 30.58
N SER A 352 4.55 -22.23 31.56
CA SER A 352 4.91 -22.31 32.99
C SER A 352 4.00 -23.25 33.80
N SER A 353 3.00 -23.91 33.21
CA SER A 353 2.13 -24.80 33.96
C SER A 353 2.78 -26.18 34.11
N LYS A 354 3.09 -26.57 35.35
CA LYS A 354 3.56 -27.93 35.67
C LYS A 354 2.51 -29.00 35.34
N GLU A 355 1.25 -28.59 35.32
CA GLU A 355 0.08 -29.40 34.98
C GLU A 355 -0.65 -28.74 33.80
N LYS A 356 -0.93 -29.51 32.74
CA LYS A 356 -1.61 -29.03 31.53
C LYS A 356 -3.12 -29.03 31.75
N ILE A 357 -3.59 -28.19 32.64
CA ILE A 357 -5.00 -28.10 33.03
C ILE A 357 -5.61 -26.88 32.33
N THR A 358 -6.77 -27.07 31.71
CA THR A 358 -7.53 -25.97 31.10
C THR A 358 -8.18 -25.08 32.18
N LEU A 359 -8.53 -23.83 31.85
CA LEU A 359 -9.23 -22.95 32.79
C LEU A 359 -10.55 -23.55 33.30
N GLN A 360 -11.27 -24.25 32.42
CA GLN A 360 -12.50 -24.95 32.79
C GLN A 360 -12.21 -26.03 33.84
N GLU A 361 -11.21 -26.88 33.62
CA GLU A 361 -10.82 -27.94 34.56
C GLU A 361 -10.31 -27.34 35.87
N TYR A 362 -9.54 -26.25 35.85
CA TYR A 362 -9.09 -25.55 37.06
C TYR A 362 -10.27 -25.09 37.92
N VAL A 363 -11.30 -24.52 37.28
CA VAL A 363 -12.53 -24.11 37.97
C VAL A 363 -13.31 -25.33 38.48
N GLN A 364 -13.40 -26.41 37.70
CA GLN A 364 -14.06 -27.65 38.11
C GLN A 364 -13.36 -28.32 39.29
N ILE A 365 -12.03 -28.33 39.33
CA ILE A 365 -11.24 -28.82 40.48
C ILE A 365 -11.61 -28.03 41.73
N ALA A 366 -11.69 -26.70 41.63
CA ALA A 366 -12.06 -25.87 42.78
C ALA A 366 -13.49 -26.14 43.28
N TYR A 367 -14.44 -26.44 42.39
CA TYR A 367 -15.78 -26.86 42.80
C TYR A 367 -15.78 -28.27 43.39
N LEU A 368 -15.06 -29.21 42.79
CA LEU A 368 -14.96 -30.59 43.25
C LEU A 368 -14.33 -30.66 44.65
N ASP A 369 -13.26 -29.90 44.91
CA ASP A 369 -12.61 -29.84 46.22
C ASP A 369 -13.58 -29.37 47.32
N ARG A 370 -14.47 -28.41 47.00
CA ARG A 370 -15.52 -27.96 47.92
C ARG A 370 -16.59 -29.02 48.15
N MET A 371 -17.04 -29.68 47.07
CA MET A 371 -17.99 -30.79 47.16
C MET A 371 -17.44 -31.96 47.99
N ILE A 372 -16.17 -32.33 47.78
CA ILE A 372 -15.47 -33.36 48.56
C ILE A 372 -15.42 -32.96 50.04
N HIS A 373 -15.09 -31.70 50.34
CA HIS A 373 -15.06 -31.21 51.71
C HIS A 373 -16.43 -31.36 52.40
N LYS A 374 -17.50 -30.94 51.73
CA LYS A 374 -18.88 -31.07 52.23
C LYS A 374 -19.34 -32.53 52.32
N ALA A 375 -18.97 -33.36 51.36
CA ALA A 375 -19.26 -34.79 51.38
C ALA A 375 -18.59 -35.49 52.56
N ASN A 376 -17.34 -35.14 52.86
CA ASN A 376 -16.57 -35.75 53.93
C ASN A 376 -17.13 -35.49 55.33
N GLU A 377 -17.78 -34.35 55.57
CA GLU A 377 -18.47 -34.07 56.84
C GLU A 377 -19.45 -35.21 57.21
N ARG A 378 -20.14 -35.78 56.22
CA ARG A 378 -21.09 -36.89 56.42
C ARG A 378 -20.48 -38.26 56.16
N TYR A 379 -19.58 -38.36 55.18
CA TYR A 379 -18.91 -39.62 54.84
C TYR A 379 -18.16 -40.21 56.04
N LEU A 380 -17.48 -39.35 56.82
CA LEU A 380 -16.81 -39.75 58.07
C LEU A 380 -17.80 -40.33 59.08
N SER A 381 -18.97 -39.72 59.26
CA SER A 381 -19.97 -40.22 60.21
C SER A 381 -20.65 -41.52 59.74
N MET A 382 -20.94 -41.64 58.44
CA MET A 382 -21.59 -42.83 57.87
C MET A 382 -20.65 -44.04 57.78
N SER A 383 -19.35 -43.81 57.61
CA SER A 383 -18.32 -44.85 57.51
C SER A 383 -17.66 -45.22 58.84
N ASN A 384 -18.24 -44.87 60.00
CA ASN A 384 -17.61 -45.08 61.31
C ASN A 384 -16.18 -44.50 61.41
N GLN A 385 -15.95 -43.34 60.80
CA GLN A 385 -14.65 -42.65 60.72
C GLN A 385 -13.56 -43.44 59.97
N GLN A 386 -13.95 -44.41 59.13
CA GLN A 386 -13.03 -45.27 58.43
C GLN A 386 -12.51 -44.66 57.12
N TYR A 387 -13.35 -43.89 56.40
CA TYR A 387 -13.01 -43.42 55.07
C TYR A 387 -13.12 -41.90 54.89
N GLN A 388 -12.24 -41.35 54.06
CA GLN A 388 -12.29 -39.96 53.58
C GLN A 388 -12.05 -39.90 52.08
N LEU A 389 -12.90 -39.16 51.35
CA LEU A 389 -12.69 -38.87 49.93
C LEU A 389 -11.63 -37.79 49.75
N VAL A 390 -10.71 -38.01 48.83
CA VAL A 390 -9.72 -37.02 48.40
C VAL A 390 -9.62 -37.02 46.89
N ARG A 391 -9.24 -35.89 46.31
CA ARG A 391 -8.97 -35.82 44.87
C ARG A 391 -7.70 -36.61 44.56
N SER A 392 -7.73 -37.40 43.49
CA SER A 392 -6.57 -38.20 43.11
C SER A 392 -5.39 -37.31 42.73
N ALA A 393 -4.20 -37.68 43.17
CA ALA A 393 -2.97 -36.92 42.93
C ALA A 393 -2.40 -37.12 41.52
N GLY A 394 -3.14 -37.76 40.60
CA GLY A 394 -2.80 -37.85 39.18
C GLY A 394 -1.42 -38.44 38.92
N THR A 395 -1.22 -39.72 39.21
CA THR A 395 0.04 -40.39 38.83
C THR A 395 -0.11 -41.16 37.52
N LYS A 396 0.51 -40.61 36.46
CA LYS A 396 0.86 -41.27 35.18
C LYS A 396 -0.35 -41.66 34.32
N ASP A 397 -0.98 -40.73 33.59
CA ASP A 397 -0.67 -40.55 32.16
C ASP A 397 -1.37 -39.32 31.56
N LYS A 398 -0.67 -38.58 30.70
CA LYS A 398 -1.01 -37.20 30.28
C LYS A 398 -2.15 -37.08 29.25
N ARG A 399 -3.17 -37.95 29.27
CA ARG A 399 -4.19 -38.00 28.19
C ARG A 399 -5.64 -38.20 28.64
N SER A 400 -5.92 -38.44 29.91
CA SER A 400 -7.28 -38.57 30.44
C SER A 400 -7.60 -37.39 31.35
N HIS A 401 -8.88 -37.02 31.43
CA HIS A 401 -9.42 -36.02 32.35
C HIS A 401 -9.31 -36.44 33.84
N GLU A 402 -8.14 -36.93 34.26
CA GLU A 402 -7.82 -37.45 35.60
C GLU A 402 -7.84 -36.36 36.69
N ALA A 403 -7.97 -35.09 36.29
CA ALA A 403 -8.05 -33.96 37.20
C ALA A 403 -9.25 -34.03 38.15
N LEU A 404 -10.30 -34.78 37.80
CA LEU A 404 -11.54 -34.92 38.58
C LEU A 404 -11.70 -36.30 39.23
N ASP A 405 -10.67 -37.16 39.17
CA ASP A 405 -10.75 -38.47 39.80
C ASP A 405 -10.69 -38.38 41.32
N LEU A 406 -11.34 -39.35 41.97
CA LEU A 406 -11.43 -39.46 43.42
C LEU A 406 -10.67 -40.70 43.90
N ASP A 407 -10.00 -40.55 45.03
CA ASP A 407 -9.44 -41.62 45.84
C ASP A 407 -10.12 -41.61 47.22
N ALA A 408 -10.11 -42.77 47.89
CA ALA A 408 -10.53 -42.92 49.27
C ALA A 408 -9.31 -43.23 50.15
N ILE A 409 -9.12 -42.43 51.20
CA ILE A 409 -8.21 -42.73 52.29
C ILE A 409 -8.91 -43.68 53.24
N ASP A 410 -8.26 -44.80 53.55
CA ASP A 410 -8.70 -45.75 54.56
C ASP A 410 -7.88 -45.56 55.84
N PHE A 411 -8.52 -45.08 56.91
CA PHE A 411 -7.86 -44.81 58.19
C PHE A 411 -7.52 -46.09 58.97
N SER A 412 -8.09 -47.24 58.62
CA SER A 412 -7.80 -48.50 59.30
C SER A 412 -6.39 -49.03 58.99
N ASN A 413 -5.90 -48.77 57.78
CA ASN A 413 -4.60 -49.23 57.28
C ASN A 413 -3.70 -48.09 56.75
N GLY A 414 -4.20 -46.86 56.69
CA GLY A 414 -3.49 -45.68 56.21
C GLY A 414 -3.25 -45.65 54.69
N SER A 415 -3.95 -46.49 53.92
CA SER A 415 -3.79 -46.58 52.47
C SER A 415 -4.68 -45.59 51.72
N ILE A 416 -4.22 -45.18 50.53
CA ILE A 416 -4.99 -44.38 49.58
C ILE A 416 -5.26 -45.27 48.38
N ARG A 417 -6.54 -45.46 48.04
CA ARG A 417 -6.95 -46.34 46.95
C ARG A 417 -8.06 -45.68 46.10
N PRO A 418 -8.13 -45.96 44.79
CA PRO A 418 -9.17 -45.39 43.94
C PRO A 418 -10.56 -45.86 44.39
N VAL A 419 -11.57 -45.00 44.24
CA VAL A 419 -12.96 -45.31 44.65
C VAL A 419 -13.51 -46.54 43.92
N SER A 420 -12.97 -46.89 42.75
CA SER A 420 -13.29 -48.11 42.00
C SER A 420 -12.92 -49.41 42.72
N SER A 421 -12.06 -49.35 43.74
CA SER A 421 -11.63 -50.51 44.54
C SER A 421 -12.46 -50.74 45.81
N LEU A 422 -13.43 -49.85 46.11
CA LEU A 422 -14.30 -49.96 47.27
C LEU A 422 -15.29 -51.13 47.13
N SER A 423 -15.69 -51.72 48.25
CA SER A 423 -16.74 -52.75 48.27
C SER A 423 -18.11 -52.18 47.87
N GLY A 424 -19.06 -53.04 47.50
CA GLY A 424 -20.39 -52.59 47.07
C GLY A 424 -21.16 -51.77 48.12
N GLY A 425 -20.92 -51.98 49.41
CA GLY A 425 -21.49 -51.15 50.48
C GLY A 425 -20.73 -49.83 50.69
N GLU A 426 -19.40 -49.87 50.60
CA GLU A 426 -18.53 -48.69 50.74
C GLU A 426 -18.74 -47.70 49.59
N SER A 427 -18.84 -48.21 48.36
CA SER A 427 -19.12 -47.40 47.17
C SER A 427 -20.50 -46.73 47.24
N PHE A 428 -21.50 -47.41 47.84
CA PHE A 428 -22.81 -46.83 48.07
C PHE A 428 -22.77 -45.66 49.07
N ILE A 429 -22.10 -45.84 50.22
CA ILE A 429 -21.95 -44.76 51.21
C ILE A 429 -21.13 -43.59 50.65
N ALA A 430 -20.07 -43.86 49.87
CA ALA A 430 -19.27 -42.83 49.22
C ALA A 430 -20.10 -42.02 48.22
N SER A 431 -20.91 -42.69 47.40
CA SER A 431 -21.80 -42.04 46.42
C SER A 431 -22.89 -41.22 47.10
N LEU A 432 -23.47 -41.75 48.18
CA LEU A 432 -24.49 -41.06 48.97
C LEU A 432 -23.92 -39.80 49.64
N ALA A 433 -22.75 -39.90 50.26
CA ALA A 433 -22.10 -38.76 50.90
C ALA A 433 -21.70 -37.69 49.87
N LEU A 434 -21.25 -38.09 48.68
CA LEU A 434 -20.94 -37.18 47.58
C LEU A 434 -22.19 -36.47 47.05
N ALA A 435 -23.29 -37.19 46.83
CA ALA A 435 -24.55 -36.61 46.38
C ALA A 435 -25.10 -35.57 47.37
N LEU A 436 -24.98 -35.86 48.67
CA LEU A 436 -25.37 -34.95 49.74
C LEU A 436 -24.43 -33.74 49.84
N GLY A 437 -23.12 -33.93 49.70
CA GLY A 437 -22.13 -32.85 49.68
C GLY A 437 -22.30 -31.91 48.48
N MET A 438 -22.62 -32.46 47.31
CA MET A 438 -22.98 -31.70 46.12
C MET A 438 -24.24 -30.86 46.34
N SER A 439 -25.27 -31.45 46.95
CA SER A 439 -26.51 -30.74 47.28
C SER A 439 -26.26 -29.54 48.19
N ASP A 440 -25.37 -29.67 49.16
CA ASP A 440 -25.04 -28.59 50.09
C ASP A 440 -24.23 -27.46 49.43
N GLU A 441 -23.25 -27.81 48.59
CA GLU A 441 -22.47 -26.80 47.86
C GLU A 441 -23.36 -26.00 46.91
N ILE A 442 -24.25 -26.67 46.17
CA ILE A 442 -25.22 -26.03 45.27
C ILE A 442 -26.13 -25.09 46.05
N GLN A 443 -26.65 -25.52 47.21
CA GLN A 443 -27.53 -24.68 48.03
C GLN A 443 -26.79 -23.46 48.60
N SER A 444 -25.51 -23.62 48.99
CA SER A 444 -24.70 -22.55 49.57
C SER A 444 -24.29 -21.45 48.57
N GLN A 445 -24.06 -21.81 47.31
CA GLN A 445 -23.63 -20.86 46.27
C GLN A 445 -24.76 -20.22 45.49
N ALA A 446 -25.83 -20.96 45.21
CA ALA A 446 -26.89 -20.50 44.31
C ALA A 446 -27.90 -19.56 44.97
N GLY A 447 -27.79 -19.28 46.27
CA GLY A 447 -28.58 -18.27 47.00
C GLY A 447 -30.10 -18.38 46.86
N GLY A 448 -30.62 -19.53 46.41
CA GLY A 448 -32.03 -19.66 46.00
C GLY A 448 -32.40 -20.95 45.25
N ILE A 449 -31.45 -21.80 44.83
CA ILE A 449 -31.77 -23.15 44.33
C ILE A 449 -31.72 -24.12 45.52
N GLN A 450 -32.90 -24.46 46.04
CA GLN A 450 -33.06 -25.47 47.09
C GLN A 450 -33.36 -26.82 46.43
N ILE A 451 -32.49 -27.82 46.64
CA ILE A 451 -32.82 -29.20 46.28
C ILE A 451 -33.71 -29.75 47.39
N ASP A 452 -35.03 -29.62 47.21
CA ASP A 452 -36.04 -30.00 48.21
C ASP A 452 -36.29 -31.50 48.25
N THR A 453 -35.93 -32.25 47.21
CA THR A 453 -36.27 -33.67 47.08
C THR A 453 -35.06 -34.50 46.61
N MET A 454 -34.83 -35.63 47.28
CA MET A 454 -33.82 -36.62 46.89
C MET A 454 -34.43 -38.01 46.93
N PHE A 455 -34.28 -38.79 45.85
CA PHE A 455 -34.69 -40.19 45.81
C PHE A 455 -33.44 -41.08 45.78
N ILE A 456 -33.39 -42.04 46.70
CA ILE A 456 -32.33 -43.04 46.81
C ILE A 456 -32.94 -44.39 46.47
N ASP A 457 -32.42 -45.03 45.43
CA ASP A 457 -32.93 -46.32 44.92
C ASP A 457 -31.93 -47.44 45.19
N GLU A 458 -32.35 -48.40 46.01
CA GLU A 458 -31.60 -49.60 46.40
C GLU A 458 -30.21 -49.29 47.01
N GLY A 459 -29.39 -50.32 47.27
CA GLY A 459 -28.02 -50.15 47.80
C GLY A 459 -27.87 -50.21 49.33
N PHE A 460 -28.97 -50.13 50.08
CA PHE A 460 -28.93 -50.36 51.54
C PHE A 460 -28.73 -51.84 51.93
N GLY A 461 -29.03 -52.77 51.02
CA GLY A 461 -28.89 -54.22 51.26
C GLY A 461 -27.45 -54.75 51.20
N THR A 462 -26.50 -53.94 50.73
CA THR A 462 -25.06 -54.27 50.71
C THR A 462 -24.32 -53.74 51.93
N LEU A 463 -25.01 -53.04 52.84
CA LEU A 463 -24.46 -52.47 54.06
C LEU A 463 -24.52 -53.49 55.21
N ASP A 464 -23.51 -53.44 56.07
CA ASP A 464 -23.56 -54.07 57.39
C ASP A 464 -24.53 -53.31 58.31
N GLN A 465 -24.94 -53.95 59.41
CA GLN A 465 -25.96 -53.41 60.32
C GLN A 465 -25.55 -52.07 60.94
N ASP A 466 -24.27 -51.88 61.26
CA ASP A 466 -23.79 -50.65 61.90
C ASP A 466 -23.75 -49.49 60.90
N SER A 467 -23.21 -49.71 59.69
CA SER A 467 -23.21 -48.68 58.65
C SER A 467 -24.63 -48.33 58.17
N LEU A 468 -25.54 -49.31 58.10
CA LEU A 468 -26.95 -49.08 57.78
C LEU A 468 -27.60 -48.16 58.84
N ASN A 469 -27.33 -48.41 60.12
CA ASN A 469 -27.87 -47.60 61.22
C ASN A 469 -27.39 -46.15 61.14
N ASN A 470 -26.11 -45.93 60.88
CA ASN A 470 -25.53 -44.59 60.74
C ASN A 470 -26.03 -43.85 59.50
N ALA A 471 -26.18 -44.57 58.38
CA ALA A 471 -26.74 -44.01 57.16
C ALA A 471 -28.18 -43.54 57.39
N ILE A 472 -29.02 -44.38 58.01
CA ILE A 472 -30.41 -44.02 58.35
C ILE A 472 -30.45 -42.81 59.27
N GLN A 473 -29.67 -42.79 60.35
CA GLN A 473 -29.64 -41.66 61.28
C GLN A 473 -29.24 -40.35 60.60
N THR A 474 -28.28 -40.40 59.69
CA THR A 474 -27.84 -39.22 58.93
C THR A 474 -28.94 -38.74 57.97
N LEU A 475 -29.66 -39.65 57.31
CA LEU A 475 -30.78 -39.32 56.43
C LEU A 475 -31.99 -38.78 57.21
N THR A 476 -32.26 -39.29 58.42
CA THR A 476 -33.32 -38.76 59.30
C THR A 476 -32.99 -37.34 59.76
N ASN A 477 -31.75 -37.06 60.12
CA ASN A 477 -31.30 -35.70 60.48
C ASN A 477 -31.47 -34.73 59.30
N LEU A 478 -31.14 -35.17 58.09
CA LEU A 478 -31.34 -34.39 56.86
C LEU A 478 -32.82 -34.12 56.54
N SER A 479 -33.70 -35.09 56.78
CA SER A 479 -35.13 -34.92 56.56
C SER A 479 -35.76 -33.89 57.51
N GLY A 480 -35.12 -33.60 58.65
CA GLY A 480 -35.56 -32.58 59.60
C GLY A 480 -35.31 -31.14 59.14
N GLU A 481 -34.38 -30.93 58.21
CA GLU A 481 -33.96 -29.61 57.71
C GLU A 481 -34.62 -29.23 56.37
N ASN A 482 -35.95 -29.43 56.27
CA ASN A 482 -36.76 -28.97 55.13
C ASN A 482 -36.45 -29.67 53.78
N ARG A 483 -35.92 -30.91 53.82
CA ARG A 483 -35.66 -31.75 52.64
C ARG A 483 -36.49 -33.05 52.69
N LEU A 484 -37.11 -33.42 51.57
CA LEU A 484 -37.82 -34.69 51.39
C LEU A 484 -36.85 -35.75 50.83
N VAL A 485 -36.51 -36.74 51.65
CA VAL A 485 -35.73 -37.89 51.20
C VAL A 485 -36.66 -39.09 50.99
N GLY A 486 -36.80 -39.53 49.74
CA GLY A 486 -37.49 -40.77 49.37
C GLY A 486 -36.51 -41.94 49.26
N ILE A 487 -36.82 -43.06 49.89
CA ILE A 487 -35.97 -44.26 49.87
C ILE A 487 -36.76 -45.42 49.28
N ILE A 488 -36.19 -46.09 48.29
CA ILE A 488 -36.70 -47.33 47.70
C ILE A 488 -35.76 -48.46 48.14
N SER A 489 -36.28 -49.41 48.90
CA SER A 489 -35.48 -50.54 49.38
C SER A 489 -36.34 -51.75 49.73
N HIS A 490 -35.76 -52.94 49.60
CA HIS A 490 -36.32 -54.21 50.03
C HIS A 490 -35.84 -54.67 51.43
N VAL A 491 -34.97 -53.88 52.08
CA VAL A 491 -34.38 -54.19 53.40
C VAL A 491 -35.43 -54.05 54.51
N LYS A 492 -35.56 -55.08 55.36
CA LYS A 492 -36.63 -55.13 56.38
C LYS A 492 -36.38 -54.13 57.51
N GLU A 493 -35.12 -53.90 57.86
CA GLU A 493 -34.67 -52.98 58.89
C GLU A 493 -35.06 -51.52 58.59
N LEU A 494 -35.12 -51.14 57.31
CA LEU A 494 -35.62 -49.82 56.88
C LEU A 494 -37.12 -49.67 57.11
N LYS A 495 -37.91 -50.73 56.88
CA LYS A 495 -39.36 -50.75 57.09
C LYS A 495 -39.74 -50.57 58.56
N GLU A 496 -38.90 -51.06 59.48
CA GLU A 496 -39.14 -50.94 60.92
C GLU A 496 -38.82 -49.54 61.45
N ARG A 497 -37.88 -48.83 60.83
CA ARG A 497 -37.41 -47.50 61.26
C ARG A 497 -38.13 -46.34 60.59
N ILE A 498 -38.59 -46.50 59.36
CA ILE A 498 -39.30 -45.45 58.60
C ILE A 498 -40.78 -45.80 58.56
N HIS A 499 -41.56 -45.17 59.44
CA HIS A 499 -42.99 -45.46 59.60
C HIS A 499 -43.88 -44.95 58.45
N LYS A 500 -43.39 -43.96 57.68
CA LYS A 500 -44.06 -43.43 56.47
C LYS A 500 -43.52 -44.13 55.24
N GLY A 501 -44.34 -44.94 54.58
CA GLY A 501 -43.89 -45.73 53.45
C GLY A 501 -45.00 -46.14 52.50
N ILE A 502 -44.60 -46.43 51.26
CA ILE A 502 -45.47 -47.03 50.25
C ILE A 502 -45.07 -48.49 50.12
N ILE A 503 -45.90 -49.41 50.62
CA ILE A 503 -45.66 -50.84 50.44
C ILE A 503 -46.25 -51.27 49.11
N VAL A 504 -45.39 -51.79 48.24
CA VAL A 504 -45.81 -52.36 46.95
C VAL A 504 -45.84 -53.88 47.08
N THR A 505 -47.02 -54.48 46.92
CA THR A 505 -47.21 -55.94 46.88
C THR A 505 -47.57 -56.39 45.46
N LYS A 506 -46.89 -57.44 44.97
CA LYS A 506 -47.24 -58.08 43.70
C LYS A 506 -48.57 -58.83 43.86
N ASP A 507 -49.50 -58.62 42.95
CA ASP A 507 -50.75 -59.39 42.92
C ASP A 507 -50.47 -60.83 42.45
N LEU A 508 -51.17 -61.81 43.02
CA LEU A 508 -51.02 -63.25 42.76
C LEU A 508 -51.63 -63.66 41.41
N HIS A 509 -52.37 -62.77 40.75
CA HIS A 509 -52.88 -62.98 39.40
C HIS A 509 -51.92 -62.34 38.38
N GLY A 510 -51.06 -63.18 37.81
CA GLY A 510 -49.97 -62.76 36.95
C GLY A 510 -50.39 -61.83 35.81
N SER A 511 -49.50 -60.85 35.57
CA SER A 511 -49.44 -59.87 34.49
C SER A 511 -50.26 -58.58 34.67
N HIS A 512 -49.55 -57.54 35.14
CA HIS A 512 -49.84 -56.08 35.08
C HIS A 512 -50.41 -55.36 36.33
N GLY A 513 -50.67 -56.02 37.45
CA GLY A 513 -51.11 -55.35 38.69
C GLY A 513 -50.07 -55.36 39.82
N SER A 514 -49.55 -54.21 40.22
CA SER A 514 -48.90 -54.03 41.53
C SER A 514 -49.79 -53.17 42.41
N ILE A 515 -50.09 -53.62 43.62
CA ILE A 515 -50.92 -52.86 44.56
C ILE A 515 -49.98 -52.07 45.48
N ALA A 516 -50.06 -50.75 45.40
CA ALA A 516 -49.34 -49.84 46.29
C ALA A 516 -50.25 -49.42 47.45
N LYS A 517 -49.86 -49.75 48.68
CA LYS A 517 -50.55 -49.34 49.91
C LYS A 517 -49.74 -48.27 50.62
N VAL A 518 -50.31 -47.08 50.78
CA VAL A 518 -49.71 -46.00 51.57
C VAL A 518 -49.93 -46.30 53.05
N ILE A 519 -48.84 -46.41 53.81
CA ILE A 519 -48.89 -46.41 55.28
C ILE A 519 -48.86 -44.94 55.72
N LYS A 520 -49.92 -44.51 56.39
CA LYS A 520 -49.97 -43.24 57.13
C LYS A 520 -49.72 -43.57 58.61
N GLU A 521 -49.01 -42.70 59.32
CA GLU A 521 -48.92 -42.76 60.79
C GLU A 521 -50.34 -42.70 61.39
N GLU A 522 -50.59 -43.49 62.45
CA GLU A 522 -51.64 -43.22 63.43
C GLU A 522 -51.22 -42.09 64.37
#